data_AF-A0A2G9UIP9-F1
#
_entry.id   AF-A0A2G9UIP9-F1
#
_cell.length_a   1.000
_cell.length_b   1.000
_cell.length_c   1.000
_cell.angle_alpha   90.00
_cell.angle_beta   90.00
_cell.angle_gamma   90.00
#
_symmetry.space_group_name_H-M   'P 1'
#
loop_
_entity.id
_entity.type
_entity.pdbx_description
1 polymer ?
#
loop_
_entity_poly.entity_id
_entity_poly.type
_entity_poly.pdbx_seq_one_letter_code
_entity_poly.pdbx_strand_id
1 'polypeptide(L)'
;MEGTNQWPITIQSAGVAYHAKRRVVDLAHARQRLKHCVLSLDLTDEQMDEFASESASKIGALLDEGLFLDVKARTVMGKELRNYESQAIVIEDNGLELARISRIGDYISRRLNIKVDSGAFIRMVYVETDIDRVLARLIDGLYEGKDVPKSLRDYVRAEDLV
;
A
#
# COMPACT_ATOMS: atom_id res chain seq x y z
N MET A 1 11.24 29.34 -17.47
CA MET A 1 10.97 28.05 -18.15
C MET A 1 9.82 27.42 -17.39
N GLU A 2 8.62 27.45 -17.95
CA GLU A 2 7.46 26.78 -17.34
C GLU A 2 7.66 25.28 -17.48
N GLY A 3 7.68 24.55 -16.36
CA GLY A 3 7.82 23.10 -16.37
C GLY A 3 6.52 22.45 -16.86
N THR A 4 6.57 21.74 -17.98
CA THR A 4 5.45 21.00 -18.58
C THR A 4 5.20 19.65 -17.89
N ASN A 5 5.30 19.59 -16.56
CA ASN A 5 5.05 18.34 -15.85
C ASN A 5 3.57 17.97 -15.98
N GLN A 6 3.30 16.75 -16.44
CA GLN A 6 1.95 16.20 -16.41
C GLN A 6 1.64 15.80 -14.96
N TRP A 7 0.55 16.33 -14.43
CA TRP A 7 0.06 16.05 -13.08
C TRP A 7 -1.10 15.06 -13.12
N PRO A 8 -1.24 14.16 -12.12
CA PRO A 8 -0.37 14.01 -10.96
C PRO A 8 0.98 13.34 -11.28
N ILE A 9 1.99 13.57 -10.44
CA ILE A 9 3.28 12.88 -10.54
C ILE A 9 3.23 11.64 -9.64
N THR A 10 3.27 10.46 -10.25
CA THR A 10 3.24 9.19 -9.52
C THR A 10 4.61 8.52 -9.53
N ILE A 11 5.08 8.14 -8.36
CA ILE A 11 6.34 7.43 -8.17
C ILE A 11 6.03 6.06 -7.59
N GLN A 12 6.44 5.01 -8.30
CA GLN A 12 6.30 3.62 -7.86
C GLN A 12 7.66 3.06 -7.49
N SER A 13 7.74 2.37 -6.36
CA SER A 13 8.96 1.72 -5.89
C SER A 13 8.65 0.42 -5.18
N ALA A 14 9.62 -0.49 -5.18
CA ALA A 14 9.62 -1.67 -4.33
C ALA A 14 10.95 -1.73 -3.57
N GLY A 15 10.88 -1.97 -2.27
CA GLY A 15 12.06 -1.90 -1.44
C GLY A 15 11.88 -2.55 -0.09
N VAL A 16 13.02 -2.80 0.56
CA VAL A 16 13.05 -3.39 1.89
C VAL A 16 12.79 -2.32 2.94
N ALA A 17 11.85 -2.59 3.84
CA ALA A 17 11.56 -1.82 5.03
C ALA A 17 12.03 -2.56 6.29
N TYR A 18 12.56 -1.81 7.25
CA TYR A 18 13.04 -2.35 8.52
C TYR A 18 12.13 -1.95 9.68
N HIS A 19 11.82 -2.94 10.54
CA HIS A 19 10.88 -2.81 11.64
C HIS A 19 11.51 -3.23 12.97
N ALA A 20 11.05 -2.61 14.06
CA ALA A 20 11.47 -2.95 15.41
C ALA A 20 11.15 -4.41 15.73
N LYS A 21 12.03 -5.06 16.51
CA LYS A 21 11.86 -6.46 16.91
C LYS A 21 10.56 -6.64 17.67
N ARG A 22 9.70 -7.54 17.19
CA ARG A 22 8.64 -8.14 18.01
C ARG A 22 9.12 -9.48 18.56
N ARG A 23 8.61 -9.89 19.72
CA ARG A 23 8.91 -11.22 20.31
C ARG A 23 8.05 -12.32 19.66
N VAL A 24 7.93 -12.26 18.34
CA VAL A 24 7.16 -13.19 17.52
C VAL A 24 8.06 -13.60 16.36
N VAL A 25 8.08 -14.89 16.06
CA VAL A 25 8.83 -15.45 14.93
C VAL A 25 7.80 -15.84 13.88
N ASP A 26 7.36 -14.86 13.10
CA ASP A 26 6.49 -15.05 11.94
C ASP A 26 6.94 -14.15 10.79
N LEU A 27 6.54 -14.52 9.56
CA LEU A 27 6.85 -13.75 8.35
C LEU A 27 6.12 -12.40 8.37
N ALA A 28 4.86 -12.39 8.83
CA ALA A 28 4.01 -11.20 8.87
C ALA A 28 4.56 -10.05 9.74
N HIS A 29 5.37 -10.36 10.77
CA HIS A 29 6.02 -9.41 11.66
C HIS A 29 7.56 -9.50 11.62
N ALA A 30 8.11 -10.02 10.52
CA ALA A 30 9.55 -10.03 10.30
C ALA A 30 10.15 -8.61 10.41
N ARG A 31 11.41 -8.54 10.84
CA ARG A 31 12.15 -7.27 10.98
C ARG A 31 12.45 -6.62 9.64
N GLN A 32 12.60 -7.41 8.60
CA GLN A 32 12.92 -6.98 7.26
C GLN A 32 11.77 -7.46 6.39
N ARG A 33 11.06 -6.53 5.74
CA ARG A 33 9.91 -6.85 4.89
C ARG A 33 9.98 -6.05 3.60
N LEU A 34 9.78 -6.72 2.48
CA LEU A 34 9.61 -6.13 1.17
C LEU A 34 8.26 -5.42 1.11
N LYS A 35 8.29 -4.18 0.63
CA LYS A 35 7.09 -3.39 0.40
C LYS A 35 7.07 -2.87 -1.02
N HIS A 36 5.88 -2.83 -1.58
CA HIS A 36 5.57 -2.03 -2.75
C HIS A 36 4.94 -0.73 -2.30
N CYS A 37 5.42 0.39 -2.82
CA CYS A 37 4.96 1.71 -2.43
C CYS A 37 4.65 2.55 -3.67
N VAL A 38 3.61 3.36 -3.56
CA VAL A 38 3.27 4.38 -4.56
C VAL A 38 3.09 5.71 -3.86
N LEU A 39 3.78 6.74 -4.35
CA LEU A 39 3.61 8.12 -3.92
C LEU A 39 2.99 8.92 -5.06
N SER A 40 1.82 9.50 -4.82
CA SER A 40 1.25 10.51 -5.72
C SER A 40 1.53 11.91 -5.18
N LEU A 41 1.96 12.80 -6.08
CA LEU A 41 2.06 14.23 -5.85
C LEU A 41 0.98 14.90 -6.70
N ASP A 42 0.01 15.51 -6.03
CA ASP A 42 -1.21 16.01 -6.65
C ASP A 42 -1.31 17.54 -6.48
N LEU A 43 -1.96 18.23 -7.41
CA LEU A 43 -2.14 19.69 -7.35
C LEU A 43 -3.31 20.09 -6.46
N THR A 44 -4.35 19.26 -6.41
CA THR A 44 -5.61 19.56 -5.72
C THR A 44 -6.04 18.43 -4.81
N ASP A 45 -6.96 18.74 -3.88
CA ASP A 45 -7.53 17.73 -2.98
C ASP A 45 -8.38 16.72 -3.76
N GLU A 46 -9.04 17.14 -4.85
CA GLU A 46 -9.81 16.26 -5.71
C GLU A 46 -8.93 15.19 -6.39
N GLN A 47 -7.78 15.59 -6.93
CA GLN A 47 -6.82 14.65 -7.53
C GLN A 47 -6.30 13.64 -6.50
N MET A 48 -5.99 14.13 -5.29
CA MET A 48 -5.56 13.28 -4.16
C MET A 48 -6.65 12.28 -3.78
N ASP A 49 -7.91 12.72 -3.70
CA ASP A 49 -9.03 11.87 -3.31
C ASP A 49 -9.39 10.82 -4.37
N GLU A 50 -9.33 11.21 -5.65
CA GLU A 50 -9.49 10.31 -6.79
C GLU A 50 -8.41 9.22 -6.77
N PHE A 51 -7.13 9.61 -6.68
CA PHE A 51 -6.01 8.67 -6.63
C PHE A 51 -6.10 7.71 -5.44
N ALA A 52 -6.45 8.22 -4.25
CA ALA A 52 -6.58 7.40 -3.05
C ALA A 52 -7.72 6.38 -3.18
N SER A 53 -8.85 6.78 -3.76
CA SER A 53 -10.02 5.92 -3.95
C SER A 53 -9.75 4.86 -5.02
N GLU A 54 -9.15 5.25 -6.14
CA GLU A 54 -8.74 4.34 -7.22
C GLU A 54 -7.71 3.33 -6.73
N SER A 55 -6.73 3.77 -5.95
CA SER A 55 -5.72 2.89 -5.34
C SER A 55 -6.34 1.86 -4.40
N ALA A 56 -7.28 2.28 -3.55
CA ALA A 56 -7.98 1.37 -2.65
C ALA A 56 -8.77 0.30 -3.43
N SER A 57 -9.49 0.70 -4.49
CA SER A 57 -10.23 -0.23 -5.34
C SER A 57 -9.31 -1.20 -6.08
N LYS A 58 -8.24 -0.69 -6.72
CA LYS A 58 -7.31 -1.52 -7.49
C LYS A 58 -6.55 -2.52 -6.63
N ILE A 59 -6.05 -2.08 -5.47
CA ILE A 59 -5.35 -2.97 -4.55
C ILE A 59 -6.32 -3.97 -3.92
N GLY A 60 -7.54 -3.54 -3.59
CA GLY A 60 -8.60 -4.44 -3.11
C GLY A 60 -8.87 -5.56 -4.10
N ALA A 61 -9.14 -5.23 -5.37
CA ALA A 61 -9.37 -6.21 -6.43
C ALA A 61 -8.15 -7.11 -6.70
N LEU A 62 -6.93 -6.55 -6.65
CA LEU A 62 -5.71 -7.35 -6.82
C LEU A 62 -5.55 -8.39 -5.71
N LEU A 63 -5.79 -8.01 -4.44
CA LEU A 63 -5.65 -8.92 -3.31
C LEU A 63 -6.81 -9.94 -3.24
N ASP A 64 -8.04 -9.50 -3.50
CA ASP A 64 -9.23 -10.36 -3.48
C ASP A 64 -9.29 -11.27 -4.71
N GLU A 65 -9.58 -10.71 -5.88
CA GLU A 65 -9.79 -11.49 -7.10
C GLU A 65 -8.47 -12.04 -7.67
N GLY A 66 -7.39 -11.25 -7.57
CA GLY A 66 -6.10 -11.59 -8.15
C GLY A 66 -5.30 -12.62 -7.35
N LEU A 67 -5.44 -12.61 -6.02
CA LEU A 67 -4.68 -13.45 -5.08
C LEU A 67 -5.55 -14.35 -4.20
N PHE A 68 -6.88 -14.32 -4.36
CA PHE A 68 -7.85 -15.13 -3.60
C PHE A 68 -7.75 -14.96 -2.08
N LEU A 69 -7.42 -13.73 -1.62
CA LEU A 69 -7.37 -13.38 -0.21
C LEU A 69 -8.70 -12.81 0.25
N ASP A 70 -9.17 -13.22 1.44
CA ASP A 70 -10.39 -12.69 2.05
C ASP A 70 -10.09 -11.34 2.73
N VAL A 71 -10.07 -10.29 1.91
CA VAL A 71 -9.72 -8.94 2.34
C VAL A 71 -10.94 -8.05 2.54
N LYS A 72 -10.83 -7.13 3.50
CA LYS A 72 -11.79 -6.04 3.69
C LYS A 72 -11.10 -4.70 3.73
N ALA A 73 -11.72 -3.71 3.11
CA ALA A 73 -11.31 -2.32 3.23
C ALA A 73 -11.94 -1.69 4.47
N ARG A 74 -11.15 -0.95 5.26
CA ARG A 74 -11.60 -0.25 6.46
C ARG A 74 -11.00 1.15 6.53
N THR A 75 -11.84 2.15 6.79
CA THR A 75 -11.37 3.49 7.14
C THR A 75 -10.77 3.50 8.54
N VAL A 76 -9.57 4.02 8.67
CA VAL A 76 -8.81 4.05 9.92
C VAL A 76 -9.39 5.08 10.89
N MET A 77 -9.50 4.73 12.18
CA MET A 77 -9.96 5.68 13.19
C MET A 77 -8.89 6.74 13.49
N GLY A 78 -9.29 7.93 13.92
CA GLY A 78 -8.37 9.03 14.23
C GLY A 78 -7.21 8.66 15.17
N LYS A 79 -7.44 7.79 16.16
CA LYS A 79 -6.40 7.31 17.11
C LYS A 79 -5.36 6.36 16.50
N GLU A 80 -5.65 5.80 15.32
CA GLU A 80 -4.80 4.86 14.58
C GLU A 80 -4.11 5.55 13.39
N LEU A 81 -4.40 6.84 13.14
CA LEU A 81 -3.73 7.62 12.12
C LEU A 81 -2.28 7.89 12.51
N ARG A 82 -1.39 7.81 11.51
CA ARG A 82 -0.02 8.28 11.64
C ARG A 82 -0.05 9.81 11.66
N ASN A 83 0.93 10.43 12.30
CA ASN A 83 0.97 11.90 12.51
C ASN A 83 0.93 12.75 11.23
N TYR A 84 1.21 12.15 10.07
CA TYR A 84 1.19 12.80 8.77
C TYR A 84 -0.10 12.55 7.98
N GLU A 85 -1.04 11.76 8.49
CA GLU A 85 -2.25 11.37 7.78
C GLU A 85 -3.44 12.25 8.18
N SER A 86 -4.16 12.75 7.19
CA SER A 86 -5.49 13.35 7.39
C SER A 86 -6.58 12.27 7.42
N GLN A 87 -6.40 11.21 6.64
CA GLN A 87 -7.26 10.03 6.60
C GLN A 87 -6.44 8.84 6.08
N ALA A 88 -6.84 7.61 6.43
CA ALA A 88 -6.29 6.42 5.83
C ALA A 88 -7.35 5.33 5.61
N ILE A 89 -7.14 4.52 4.58
CA ILE A 89 -7.86 3.27 4.33
C ILE A 89 -6.86 2.13 4.45
N VAL A 90 -7.22 1.08 5.16
CA VAL A 90 -6.43 -0.16 5.20
C VAL A 90 -7.19 -1.27 4.51
N ILE A 91 -6.45 -2.13 3.81
CA ILE A 91 -6.97 -3.39 3.27
C ILE A 91 -6.35 -4.49 4.13
N GLU A 92 -7.21 -5.23 4.83
CA GLU A 92 -6.79 -6.18 5.86
C GLU A 92 -7.42 -7.56 5.64
N ASP A 93 -6.67 -8.61 5.94
CA ASP A 93 -7.14 -10.00 6.00
C ASP A 93 -7.10 -10.44 7.47
N ASN A 94 -8.26 -10.74 8.05
CA ASN A 94 -8.40 -11.20 9.43
C ASN A 94 -7.63 -10.33 10.45
N GLY A 95 -7.70 -9.01 10.28
CA GLY A 95 -7.04 -8.01 11.14
C GLY A 95 -5.55 -7.78 10.86
N LEU A 96 -4.96 -8.49 9.88
CA LEU A 96 -3.61 -8.21 9.38
C LEU A 96 -3.68 -7.20 8.23
N GLU A 97 -3.18 -5.98 8.46
CA GLU A 97 -3.09 -4.96 7.41
C GLU A 97 -2.11 -5.42 6.30
N LEU A 98 -2.63 -5.63 5.10
CA LEU A 98 -1.84 -5.99 3.92
C LEU A 98 -1.46 -4.77 3.10
N ALA A 99 -2.33 -3.76 3.05
CA ALA A 99 -2.06 -2.49 2.42
C ALA A 99 -2.64 -1.31 3.21
N ARG A 100 -2.05 -0.12 3.03
CA ARG A 100 -2.50 1.14 3.61
C ARG A 100 -2.42 2.25 2.57
N ILE A 101 -3.52 2.96 2.39
CA ILE A 101 -3.66 4.16 1.56
C ILE A 101 -3.77 5.35 2.50
N SER A 102 -2.73 6.18 2.53
CA SER A 102 -2.59 7.34 3.40
C SER A 102 -2.86 8.62 2.61
N ARG A 103 -3.95 9.33 2.93
CA ARG A 103 -4.15 10.73 2.50
C ARG A 103 -3.33 11.63 3.42
N ILE A 104 -2.43 12.43 2.85
CA ILE A 104 -1.48 13.26 3.61
C ILE A 104 -1.88 14.74 3.56
N GLY A 105 -2.53 15.17 2.48
CA GLY A 105 -2.72 16.60 2.20
C GLY A 105 -1.37 17.28 1.96
N ASP A 106 -1.18 18.48 2.51
CA ASP A 106 0.06 19.26 2.37
C ASP A 106 1.02 19.15 3.57
N TYR A 107 0.76 18.26 4.53
CA TYR A 107 1.53 18.22 5.77
C TYR A 107 3.04 17.97 5.53
N ILE A 108 3.36 17.04 4.64
CA ILE A 108 4.75 16.67 4.29
C ILE A 108 5.34 17.68 3.32
N SER A 109 4.60 18.12 2.30
CA SER A 109 5.08 19.11 1.34
C SER A 109 5.40 20.45 1.99
N ARG A 110 4.65 20.88 3.02
CA ARG A 110 4.99 22.03 3.87
C ARG A 110 6.33 21.88 4.59
N ARG A 111 6.60 20.71 5.15
CA ARG A 111 7.85 20.43 5.88
C ARG A 111 9.06 20.35 4.97
N LEU A 112 8.88 19.82 3.76
CA LEU A 112 9.94 19.66 2.77
C LEU A 112 10.04 20.84 1.81
N ASN A 113 9.20 21.87 1.98
CA ASN A 113 9.09 23.03 1.10
C ASN A 113 8.90 22.67 -0.39
N ILE A 114 8.06 21.66 -0.65
CA ILE A 114 7.71 21.23 -2.02
C ILE A 114 6.52 22.06 -2.49
N LYS A 115 6.76 22.95 -3.46
CA LYS A 115 5.78 23.89 -3.98
C LYS A 115 5.73 23.83 -5.50
N VAL A 116 4.59 24.22 -6.05
CA VAL A 116 4.46 24.58 -7.46
C VAL A 116 4.76 26.06 -7.68
N ASP A 117 4.89 26.48 -8.93
CA ASP A 117 5.26 27.86 -9.30
C ASP A 117 4.32 28.94 -8.74
N SER A 118 3.05 28.59 -8.49
CA SER A 118 2.09 29.49 -7.83
C SER A 118 2.38 29.73 -6.33
N GLY A 119 3.34 29.02 -5.75
CA GLY A 119 3.67 29.03 -4.33
C GLY A 119 2.81 28.11 -3.47
N ALA A 120 1.80 27.45 -4.06
CA ALA A 120 0.97 26.46 -3.38
C ALA A 120 1.77 25.19 -3.06
N PHE A 121 1.47 24.55 -1.93
CA PHE A 121 2.03 23.26 -1.55
C PHE A 121 1.23 22.14 -2.21
N ILE A 122 1.94 21.13 -2.71
CA ILE A 122 1.31 19.95 -3.32
C ILE A 122 0.57 19.11 -2.29
N ARG A 123 -0.45 18.39 -2.74
CA ARG A 123 -1.10 17.30 -1.98
C ARG A 123 -0.35 16.00 -2.21
N MET A 124 -0.44 15.08 -1.26
CA MET A 124 0.26 13.80 -1.33
C MET A 124 -0.65 12.64 -0.92
N VAL A 125 -0.56 11.54 -1.67
CA VAL A 125 -1.07 10.23 -1.26
C VAL A 125 0.09 9.26 -1.20
N TYR A 126 0.19 8.51 -0.10
CA TYR A 126 1.16 7.43 0.02
C TYR A 126 0.43 6.10 0.18
N VAL A 127 0.72 5.18 -0.73
CA VAL A 127 0.16 3.84 -0.76
C VAL A 127 1.28 2.85 -0.46
N GLU A 128 1.02 1.92 0.43
CA GLU A 128 1.98 0.89 0.84
C GLU A 128 1.28 -0.47 0.84
N THR A 129 1.87 -1.45 0.16
CA THR A 129 1.49 -2.87 0.21
C THR A 129 2.65 -3.68 0.78
N ASP A 130 2.37 -4.46 1.82
CA ASP A 130 3.36 -5.28 2.53
C ASP A 130 3.42 -6.68 1.92
N ILE A 131 4.45 -6.93 1.10
CA ILE A 131 4.54 -8.14 0.28
C ILE A 131 4.77 -9.37 1.16
N ASP A 132 5.55 -9.27 2.24
CA ASP A 132 5.76 -10.37 3.18
C ASP A 132 4.47 -10.78 3.89
N ARG A 133 3.61 -9.81 4.24
CA ARG A 133 2.31 -10.11 4.83
C ARG A 133 1.35 -10.77 3.83
N VAL A 134 1.34 -10.29 2.59
CA VAL A 134 0.58 -10.93 1.51
C VAL A 134 1.06 -12.36 1.30
N LEU A 135 2.38 -12.57 1.25
CA LEU A 135 2.97 -13.91 1.12
C LEU A 135 2.62 -14.80 2.32
N ALA A 136 2.65 -14.27 3.54
CA ALA A 136 2.24 -15.02 4.72
C ALA A 136 0.79 -15.53 4.60
N ARG A 137 -0.14 -14.68 4.12
CA ARG A 137 -1.55 -15.08 3.90
C ARG A 137 -1.72 -16.10 2.79
N LEU A 138 -0.95 -15.98 1.71
CA LEU A 138 -0.94 -16.98 0.65
C LEU A 138 -0.46 -18.34 1.18
N ILE A 139 0.60 -18.37 1.98
CA ILE A 139 1.13 -19.59 2.59
C ILE A 139 0.11 -20.20 3.56
N ASP A 140 -0.52 -19.39 4.42
CA ASP A 140 -1.59 -19.84 5.33
C ASP A 140 -2.71 -20.53 4.51
N GLY A 141 -3.14 -19.90 3.42
CA GLY A 141 -4.16 -20.44 2.53
C GLY A 141 -3.76 -21.78 1.89
N LEU A 142 -2.53 -21.91 1.41
CA LEU A 142 -2.02 -23.17 0.85
C LEU A 142 -2.00 -24.28 1.91
N TYR A 143 -1.58 -23.97 3.13
CA TYR A 143 -1.59 -24.92 4.25
C TYR A 143 -3.02 -25.37 4.61
N GLU A 144 -4.01 -24.49 4.43
CA GLU A 144 -5.43 -24.80 4.59
C GLU A 144 -6.05 -25.52 3.37
N GLY A 145 -5.26 -25.80 2.33
CA GLY A 145 -5.70 -26.52 1.13
C GLY A 145 -6.30 -25.64 0.04
N LYS A 146 -6.11 -24.32 0.06
CA LYS A 146 -6.42 -23.44 -1.07
C LYS A 146 -5.42 -23.68 -2.20
N ASP A 147 -5.84 -23.38 -3.43
CA ASP A 147 -5.00 -23.50 -4.62
C ASP A 147 -4.13 -22.23 -4.82
N VAL A 148 -3.04 -22.37 -5.58
CA VAL A 148 -2.19 -21.24 -5.96
C VAL A 148 -2.99 -20.29 -6.85
N PRO A 149 -2.99 -18.96 -6.57
CA PRO A 149 -3.65 -17.98 -7.42
C PRO A 149 -3.18 -18.09 -8.87
N LYS A 150 -4.11 -17.99 -9.83
CA LYS A 150 -3.80 -18.17 -11.26
C LYS A 150 -2.69 -17.25 -11.73
N SER A 151 -2.65 -16.03 -11.21
CA SER A 151 -1.63 -15.00 -11.47
C SER A 151 -0.22 -15.42 -11.04
N LEU A 152 -0.08 -16.40 -10.14
CA LEU A 152 1.18 -16.86 -9.58
C LEU A 152 1.62 -18.25 -10.06
N ARG A 153 0.74 -19.01 -10.74
CA ARG A 153 1.01 -20.41 -11.12
C ARG A 153 2.27 -20.57 -11.97
N ASP A 154 2.53 -19.66 -12.89
CA ASP A 154 3.71 -19.71 -13.75
C ASP A 154 5.03 -19.44 -13.00
N TYR A 155 4.94 -18.92 -11.77
CA TYR A 155 6.09 -18.61 -10.91
C TYR A 155 6.33 -19.66 -9.83
N VAL A 156 5.44 -20.66 -9.70
CA VAL A 156 5.57 -21.78 -8.76
C VAL A 156 5.94 -23.04 -9.56
N ARG A 157 6.95 -23.79 -9.12
CA ARG A 157 7.31 -25.03 -9.82
C ARG A 157 6.25 -26.08 -9.50
N ALA A 158 5.84 -26.86 -10.51
CA ALA A 158 4.87 -27.94 -10.32
C ALA A 158 5.35 -28.99 -9.30
N GLU A 159 6.66 -29.12 -9.10
CA GLU A 159 7.29 -30.00 -8.12
C GLU A 159 7.08 -29.55 -6.66
N ASP A 160 6.74 -28.28 -6.42
CA ASP A 160 6.58 -27.69 -5.08
C ASP A 160 5.14 -27.84 -4.53
N LEU A 161 4.22 -28.43 -5.31
CA LEU A 161 2.78 -28.60 -4.97
C LEU A 161 2.40 -30.05 -4.62
N VAL A 162 3.39 -30.90 -4.35
CA VAL A 162 3.22 -32.34 -4.07
C VAL A 162 3.17 -32.64 -2.58
#